data_AF-A0A069DSJ0-F1
#
_entry.id   AF-A0A069DSJ0-F1
#
_cell.length_a   1.000
_cell.length_b   1.000
_cell.length_c   1.000
_cell.angle_alpha   90.00
_cell.angle_beta   90.00
_cell.angle_gamma   90.00
#
_symmetry.space_group_name_H-M   'P 1'
#
loop_
_entity.id
_entity.type
_entity.pdbx_description
1 polymer ?
#
loop_
_entity_poly.entity_id
_entity_poly.type
_entity_poly.pdbx_seq_one_letter_code
_entity_poly.pdbx_strand_id
1 'polypeptide(L)'
;IKLKRKQAMNKLNEVVCVSEEIDGDIKSLNKEMSNLEILYLKMNKINVLKKENEELEKNIEFFKKELGELEVANGKRDIQPSIKEVTLHEENSKKEPVILISKNKSARITQDRKAQKKEIQTEEKSTIPKGGSGKKSVAAEETLPMDIGRLNLKVGKIVKIERHKDADTLYVEKVDIGTKEPITVVSGLVKQVPIEEMENRLVVVLCNLKPAKMRGITSEAMVMCASTPDKVEVLFPSPASKPGDLVTVPGYPPPPNGPEPVLNPKRKVFETLSPELVTDSECFATFRGVRWEVPGGYVRSATLCGVNIK
;
A
#
# COMPACT_ATOMS: atom_id res chain seq x y z
N ILE A 1 -15.55 57.85 32.01
CA ILE A 1 -14.53 56.90 31.50
C ILE A 1 -14.65 55.51 32.14
N LYS A 2 -14.32 55.30 33.42
CA LYS A 2 -14.28 53.97 34.09
C LYS A 2 -15.49 53.05 33.79
N LEU A 3 -16.73 53.55 33.86
CA LEU A 3 -17.94 52.75 33.61
C LEU A 3 -18.00 52.16 32.19
N LYS A 4 -17.73 52.96 31.14
CA LYS A 4 -17.67 52.47 29.75
C LYS A 4 -16.60 51.39 29.56
N ARG A 5 -15.44 51.51 30.23
CA ARG A 5 -14.39 50.49 30.21
C ARG A 5 -14.83 49.19 30.88
N LYS A 6 -15.59 49.24 31.99
CA LYS A 6 -16.18 48.05 32.61
C LYS A 6 -17.19 47.35 31.68
N GLN A 7 -18.09 48.11 31.05
CA GLN A 7 -19.05 47.56 30.09
C GLN A 7 -18.37 46.91 28.87
N ALA A 8 -17.28 47.49 28.37
CA ALA A 8 -16.49 46.90 27.29
C ALA A 8 -15.82 45.57 27.69
N MET A 9 -15.23 45.49 28.90
CA MET A 9 -14.65 44.24 29.42
C MET A 9 -15.71 43.14 29.59
N ASN A 10 -16.90 43.47 30.13
CA ASN A 10 -17.99 42.51 30.27
C ASN A 10 -18.38 41.88 28.91
N LYS A 11 -18.56 42.71 27.87
CA LYS A 11 -18.88 42.23 26.52
C LYS A 11 -17.74 41.42 25.88
N LEU A 12 -16.49 41.75 26.19
CA LEU A 12 -15.34 40.99 25.70
C LEU A 12 -15.33 39.58 26.31
N ASN A 13 -15.56 39.46 27.62
CA ASN A 13 -15.65 38.17 28.30
C ASN A 13 -16.82 37.32 27.77
N GLU A 14 -17.97 37.95 27.52
CA GLU A 14 -19.16 37.33 26.92
C GLU A 14 -18.87 36.74 25.52
N VAL A 15 -18.15 37.47 24.67
CA VAL A 15 -17.68 36.98 23.35
C VAL A 15 -16.63 35.88 23.49
N VAL A 16 -15.73 35.94 24.48
CA VAL A 16 -14.74 34.88 24.72
C VAL A 16 -15.42 33.57 25.12
N CYS A 17 -16.36 33.57 26.07
CA CYS A 17 -17.05 32.34 26.47
C CYS A 17 -17.85 31.71 25.31
N VAL A 18 -18.56 32.51 24.51
CA VAL A 18 -19.25 32.01 23.30
C VAL A 18 -18.26 31.44 22.27
N SER A 19 -17.05 32.00 22.18
CA SER A 19 -16.00 31.46 21.33
C SER A 19 -15.48 30.11 21.84
N GLU A 20 -15.27 29.97 23.16
CA GLU A 20 -14.83 28.72 23.81
C GLU A 20 -15.89 27.60 23.68
N GLU A 21 -17.18 27.93 23.74
CA GLU A 21 -18.30 27.02 23.49
C GLU A 21 -18.31 26.51 22.04
N ILE A 22 -18.24 27.42 21.05
CA ILE A 22 -18.14 27.08 19.62
C ILE A 22 -16.94 26.19 19.33
N ASP A 23 -15.79 26.50 19.95
CA ASP A 23 -14.57 25.70 19.85
C ASP A 23 -14.73 24.31 20.47
N GLY A 24 -15.64 24.13 21.43
CA GLY A 24 -16.03 22.83 21.99
C GLY A 24 -16.90 22.02 21.03
N ASP A 25 -17.95 22.64 20.48
CA ASP A 25 -18.87 22.01 19.51
C ASP A 25 -18.14 21.55 18.24
N ILE A 26 -17.22 22.37 17.71
CA ILE A 26 -16.37 22.01 16.58
C ILE A 26 -15.52 20.76 16.90
N LYS A 27 -15.02 20.62 18.13
CA LYS A 27 -14.25 19.43 18.55
C LYS A 27 -15.15 18.19 18.68
N SER A 28 -16.42 18.32 19.10
CA SER A 28 -17.38 17.20 19.10
C SER A 28 -17.76 16.76 17.69
N LEU A 29 -18.14 17.71 16.82
CA LEU A 29 -18.51 17.46 15.43
C LEU A 29 -17.40 16.75 14.64
N ASN A 30 -16.14 17.19 14.79
CA ASN A 30 -14.99 16.52 14.15
C ASN A 30 -14.79 15.08 14.65
N LYS A 31 -15.04 14.82 15.94
CA LYS A 31 -14.96 13.47 16.52
C LYS A 31 -16.10 12.57 16.01
N GLU A 32 -17.31 13.11 15.86
CA GLU A 32 -18.47 12.42 15.31
C GLU A 32 -18.28 12.10 13.82
N MET A 33 -17.75 13.04 13.03
CA MET A 33 -17.37 12.81 11.63
C MET A 33 -16.33 11.68 11.49
N SER A 34 -15.28 11.68 12.31
CA SER A 34 -14.27 10.60 12.29
C SER A 34 -14.87 9.23 12.67
N ASN A 35 -15.80 9.19 13.63
CA ASN A 35 -16.53 7.96 13.96
C ASN A 35 -17.42 7.48 12.80
N LEU A 36 -18.07 8.40 12.07
CA LEU A 36 -18.88 8.10 10.88
C LEU A 36 -18.03 7.55 9.73
N GLU A 37 -16.83 8.11 9.49
CA GLU A 37 -15.88 7.58 8.50
C GLU A 37 -15.47 6.13 8.84
N ILE A 38 -15.11 5.87 10.11
CA ILE A 38 -14.76 4.52 10.58
C ILE A 38 -15.94 3.56 10.41
N LEU A 39 -17.17 4.00 10.66
CA LEU A 39 -18.38 3.19 10.49
C LEU A 39 -18.71 2.93 9.01
N TYR A 40 -18.52 3.92 8.14
CA TYR A 40 -18.67 3.78 6.68
C TYR A 40 -17.65 2.81 6.08
N LEU A 41 -16.38 2.87 6.51
CA LEU A 41 -15.35 1.91 6.09
C LEU A 41 -15.67 0.48 6.54
N LYS A 42 -16.18 0.30 7.76
CA LYS A 42 -16.68 -1.00 8.25
C LYS A 42 -17.86 -1.50 7.42
N MET A 43 -18.85 -0.64 7.12
CA MET A 43 -20.01 -0.94 6.28
C MET A 43 -19.57 -1.44 4.90
N ASN A 44 -18.60 -0.77 4.27
CA ASN A 44 -18.06 -1.16 2.98
C ASN A 44 -17.32 -2.52 3.03
N LYS A 45 -16.46 -2.79 4.02
CA LYS A 45 -15.80 -4.11 4.11
C LYS A 45 -16.80 -5.23 4.42
N ILE A 46 -17.86 -4.97 5.20
CA ILE A 46 -18.97 -5.93 5.41
C ILE A 46 -19.68 -6.22 4.07
N ASN A 47 -19.95 -5.21 3.25
CA ASN A 47 -20.60 -5.40 1.95
C ASN A 47 -19.73 -6.16 0.94
N VAL A 48 -18.40 -6.00 1.02
CA VAL A 48 -17.43 -6.79 0.23
C VAL A 48 -17.41 -8.25 0.71
N LEU A 49 -17.21 -8.49 2.01
CA LEU A 49 -17.20 -9.83 2.62
C LEU A 49 -18.50 -10.61 2.37
N LYS A 50 -19.65 -9.93 2.32
CA LYS A 50 -20.94 -10.56 1.96
C LYS A 50 -20.96 -11.08 0.52
N LYS A 51 -20.40 -10.34 -0.44
CA LYS A 51 -20.30 -10.78 -1.83
C LYS A 51 -19.29 -11.93 -2.00
N GLU A 52 -18.15 -11.82 -1.33
CA GLU A 52 -17.13 -12.88 -1.29
C GLU A 52 -17.75 -14.19 -0.76
N ASN A 53 -18.53 -14.13 0.33
CA ASN A 53 -19.26 -15.30 0.85
C ASN A 53 -20.32 -15.83 -0.12
N GLU A 54 -21.14 -14.97 -0.72
CA GLU A 54 -22.18 -15.37 -1.70
C GLU A 54 -21.58 -16.06 -2.95
N GLU A 55 -20.39 -15.65 -3.37
CA GLU A 55 -19.64 -16.27 -4.46
C GLU A 55 -18.98 -17.59 -4.04
N LEU A 56 -18.42 -17.66 -2.82
CA LEU A 56 -17.91 -18.90 -2.25
C LEU A 56 -19.02 -19.95 -2.05
N GLU A 57 -20.21 -19.56 -1.63
CA GLU A 57 -21.38 -20.44 -1.49
C GLU A 57 -21.80 -21.04 -2.84
N LYS A 58 -21.87 -20.22 -3.91
CA LYS A 58 -22.14 -20.68 -5.28
C LYS A 58 -21.06 -21.62 -5.81
N ASN A 59 -19.79 -21.33 -5.53
CA ASN A 59 -18.68 -22.20 -5.92
C ASN A 59 -18.73 -23.54 -5.17
N ILE A 60 -19.10 -23.54 -3.88
CA ILE A 60 -19.32 -24.76 -3.09
C ILE A 60 -20.51 -25.56 -3.64
N GLU A 61 -21.60 -24.92 -4.04
CA GLU A 61 -22.75 -25.59 -4.66
C GLU A 61 -22.40 -26.18 -6.03
N PHE A 62 -21.66 -25.44 -6.87
CA PHE A 62 -21.14 -25.91 -8.15
C PHE A 62 -20.26 -27.16 -7.98
N PHE A 63 -19.25 -27.12 -7.10
CA PHE A 63 -18.36 -28.27 -6.88
C PHE A 63 -19.06 -29.47 -6.22
N LYS A 64 -20.08 -29.24 -5.37
CA LYS A 64 -20.94 -30.33 -4.86
C LYS A 64 -21.70 -31.02 -5.99
N LYS A 65 -22.24 -30.26 -6.95
CA LYS A 65 -22.98 -30.79 -8.10
C LYS A 65 -22.05 -31.55 -9.06
N GLU A 66 -20.90 -30.97 -9.41
CA GLU A 66 -19.87 -31.61 -10.24
C GLU A 66 -19.36 -32.92 -9.60
N LEU A 67 -19.10 -32.92 -8.29
CA LEU A 67 -18.72 -34.13 -7.57
C LEU A 67 -19.82 -35.20 -7.61
N GLY A 68 -21.09 -34.83 -7.40
CA GLY A 68 -22.22 -35.76 -7.49
C GLY A 68 -22.37 -36.39 -8.89
N GLU A 69 -22.21 -35.58 -9.95
CA GLU A 69 -22.21 -36.06 -11.33
C GLU A 69 -21.05 -37.05 -11.59
N LEU A 70 -19.86 -36.77 -11.08
CA LEU A 70 -18.69 -37.66 -11.18
C LEU A 70 -18.81 -38.94 -10.35
N GLU A 71 -19.46 -38.91 -9.18
CA GLU A 71 -19.69 -40.11 -8.37
C GLU A 71 -20.76 -41.03 -8.97
N VAL A 72 -21.81 -40.46 -9.56
CA VAL A 72 -22.80 -41.19 -10.37
C VAL A 72 -22.15 -41.79 -11.63
N ALA A 73 -21.31 -41.03 -12.34
CA ALA A 73 -20.59 -41.52 -13.51
C ALA A 73 -19.61 -42.68 -13.20
N ASN A 74 -19.01 -42.69 -12.00
CA ASN A 74 -18.20 -43.80 -11.49
C ASN A 74 -19.01 -44.94 -10.82
N GLY A 75 -20.35 -44.92 -10.90
CA GLY A 75 -21.19 -46.04 -10.47
C GLY A 75 -21.28 -46.24 -8.95
N LYS A 76 -20.91 -45.24 -8.13
CA LYS A 76 -21.24 -45.25 -6.71
C LYS A 76 -22.72 -44.92 -6.53
N ARG A 77 -23.37 -45.57 -5.57
CA ARG A 77 -24.73 -45.19 -5.14
C ARG A 77 -24.65 -43.94 -4.26
N ASP A 78 -25.50 -42.97 -4.56
CA ASP A 78 -25.68 -41.71 -3.85
C ASP A 78 -25.84 -41.93 -2.33
N ILE A 79 -25.08 -41.16 -1.54
CA ILE A 79 -25.23 -41.06 -0.08
C ILE A 79 -25.46 -39.57 0.23
N GLN A 80 -26.70 -39.12 0.09
CA GLN A 80 -27.10 -37.77 0.49
C GLN A 80 -26.73 -37.55 1.97
N PRO A 81 -25.84 -36.59 2.28
CA PRO A 81 -25.57 -36.24 3.67
C PRO A 81 -26.77 -35.47 4.20
N SER A 82 -27.56 -36.09 5.08
CA SER A 82 -28.65 -35.42 5.80
C SER A 82 -28.08 -34.42 6.82
N ILE A 83 -27.66 -33.26 6.31
CA ILE A 83 -27.28 -32.10 7.11
C ILE A 83 -28.59 -31.36 7.41
N LYS A 84 -29.12 -31.56 8.63
CA LYS A 84 -30.20 -30.73 9.14
C LYS A 84 -29.71 -29.28 9.24
N GLU A 85 -30.57 -28.34 8.89
CA GLU A 85 -30.34 -26.92 9.14
C GLU A 85 -30.09 -26.71 10.64
N VAL A 86 -28.95 -26.13 10.99
CA VAL A 86 -28.68 -25.66 12.35
C VAL A 86 -29.02 -24.18 12.39
N THR A 87 -30.30 -23.90 12.57
CA THR A 87 -30.79 -22.54 12.87
C THR A 87 -30.12 -22.05 14.14
N LEU A 88 -29.50 -20.86 14.08
CA LEU A 88 -28.85 -20.25 15.24
C LEU A 88 -29.91 -19.86 16.28
N HIS A 89 -29.77 -20.42 17.48
CA HIS A 89 -30.34 -19.85 18.69
C HIS A 89 -29.21 -19.48 19.64
N GLU A 90 -29.33 -18.32 20.26
CA GLU A 90 -28.43 -17.84 21.29
C GLU A 90 -28.64 -18.63 22.58
N GLU A 91 -27.60 -19.25 23.13
CA GLU A 91 -27.14 -19.02 24.52
C GLU A 91 -25.94 -19.90 24.94
N ASN A 92 -24.84 -19.23 25.29
CA ASN A 92 -23.96 -19.49 26.44
C ASN A 92 -23.16 -20.83 26.62
N SER A 93 -22.02 -20.69 27.34
CA SER A 93 -21.23 -21.73 28.01
C SER A 93 -20.15 -22.54 27.25
N LYS A 94 -18.91 -22.05 27.39
CA LYS A 94 -17.62 -22.79 27.56
C LYS A 94 -17.52 -24.27 27.12
N LYS A 95 -16.65 -24.55 26.13
CA LYS A 95 -15.51 -25.51 26.22
C LYS A 95 -14.67 -25.61 24.93
N GLU A 96 -13.35 -25.50 25.08
CA GLU A 96 -12.35 -26.23 24.27
C GLU A 96 -12.20 -27.67 24.84
N PRO A 97 -11.42 -28.61 24.24
CA PRO A 97 -10.64 -28.58 22.98
C PRO A 97 -11.18 -29.64 21.96
N VAL A 98 -10.55 -30.04 20.83
CA VAL A 98 -9.31 -30.85 20.67
C VAL A 98 -8.85 -30.85 19.20
N ILE A 99 -7.53 -30.82 18.98
CA ILE A 99 -6.87 -31.08 17.68
C ILE A 99 -6.75 -32.59 17.46
N LEU A 100 -7.08 -33.10 16.27
CA LEU A 100 -6.69 -34.45 15.84
C LEU A 100 -5.91 -34.44 14.51
N ILE A 101 -4.59 -34.60 14.61
CA ILE A 101 -3.72 -34.82 13.45
C ILE A 101 -3.73 -36.32 13.12
N SER A 102 -4.06 -36.69 11.89
CA SER A 102 -3.81 -38.03 11.37
C SER A 102 -2.75 -38.00 10.27
N LYS A 103 -1.80 -38.94 10.33
CA LYS A 103 -0.71 -39.11 9.37
C LYS A 103 -1.01 -40.32 8.49
N ASN A 104 -0.58 -40.31 7.23
CA ASN A 104 0.03 -41.53 6.67
C ASN A 104 0.99 -41.26 5.50
N LYS A 105 1.86 -42.24 5.23
CA LYS A 105 2.93 -42.19 4.22
C LYS A 105 2.63 -43.10 3.01
N SER A 106 3.12 -42.70 1.84
CA SER A 106 3.78 -43.58 0.86
C SER A 106 4.64 -42.71 -0.04
N ALA A 107 5.99 -42.79 -0.04
CA ALA A 107 6.79 -43.76 -0.81
C ALA A 107 6.46 -43.73 -2.32
N ARG A 108 7.13 -42.95 -3.18
CA ARG A 108 8.57 -42.90 -3.57
C ARG A 108 8.96 -43.99 -4.59
N ILE A 109 9.06 -43.60 -5.86
CA ILE A 109 9.84 -44.26 -6.92
C ILE A 109 10.81 -43.21 -7.51
N THR A 110 11.90 -43.67 -8.13
CA THR A 110 13.13 -42.91 -8.42
C THR A 110 13.60 -43.18 -9.84
N GLN A 111 14.19 -42.21 -10.56
CA GLN A 111 15.52 -42.35 -11.20
C GLN A 111 16.00 -41.13 -12.00
N ASP A 112 17.32 -41.02 -12.10
CA ASP A 112 18.13 -39.97 -12.72
C ASP A 112 18.10 -39.93 -14.26
N ARG A 113 18.51 -38.78 -14.83
CA ARG A 113 19.53 -38.74 -15.90
C ARG A 113 20.30 -37.42 -15.94
N LYS A 114 21.49 -37.42 -16.56
CA LYS A 114 22.51 -36.37 -16.46
C LYS A 114 22.83 -35.68 -17.80
N ALA A 115 22.95 -34.35 -17.75
CA ALA A 115 23.97 -33.48 -18.37
C ALA A 115 24.16 -33.36 -19.92
N GLN A 116 24.66 -32.17 -20.32
CA GLN A 116 25.40 -31.84 -21.57
C GLN A 116 24.61 -31.76 -22.91
N LYS A 117 24.94 -30.91 -23.92
CA LYS A 117 25.76 -29.66 -24.03
C LYS A 117 25.60 -29.01 -25.44
N LYS A 118 25.99 -27.72 -25.62
CA LYS A 118 26.33 -27.00 -26.89
C LYS A 118 25.17 -26.68 -27.89
N GLU A 119 24.99 -25.41 -28.30
CA GLU A 119 25.49 -24.68 -29.53
C GLU A 119 24.72 -25.06 -30.82
N ILE A 120 24.56 -24.22 -31.87
CA ILE A 120 25.11 -22.90 -32.31
C ILE A 120 23.88 -21.90 -32.43
N GLN A 121 23.78 -20.64 -32.89
CA GLN A 121 24.47 -19.57 -33.67
C GLN A 121 24.04 -18.18 -33.04
N THR A 122 24.35 -16.90 -33.38
CA THR A 122 24.87 -16.11 -34.55
C THR A 122 23.88 -15.95 -35.74
N GLU A 123 23.75 -14.81 -36.46
CA GLU A 123 24.41 -13.47 -36.50
C GLU A 123 23.34 -12.34 -36.30
N GLU A 124 23.51 -11.00 -36.40
CA GLU A 124 24.44 -10.08 -37.10
C GLU A 124 24.85 -8.84 -36.26
N LYS A 125 25.75 -8.02 -36.83
CA LYS A 125 26.19 -6.71 -36.30
C LYS A 125 25.54 -5.56 -37.07
N SER A 126 25.40 -4.40 -36.40
CA SER A 126 25.63 -3.10 -37.04
C SER A 126 26.32 -2.15 -36.04
N THR A 127 27.05 -1.14 -36.53
CA THR A 127 28.08 -0.44 -35.72
C THR A 127 28.27 1.03 -36.09
N ILE A 128 28.35 1.90 -35.05
CA ILE A 128 29.18 3.13 -34.99
C ILE A 128 28.65 4.30 -35.88
N PRO A 129 28.85 5.61 -35.55
CA PRO A 129 29.83 6.22 -34.64
C PRO A 129 29.29 7.09 -33.48
N LYS A 130 30.24 7.68 -32.72
CA LYS A 130 30.05 8.66 -31.63
C LYS A 130 30.17 10.11 -32.14
N GLY A 131 29.57 11.07 -31.43
CA GLY A 131 29.97 12.49 -31.43
C GLY A 131 28.79 13.47 -31.40
N GLY A 132 28.75 14.50 -30.55
CA GLY A 132 29.68 14.84 -29.46
C GLY A 132 29.28 16.10 -28.67
N SER A 133 29.89 16.28 -27.48
CA SER A 133 30.02 17.54 -26.71
C SER A 133 28.78 18.47 -26.54
N GLY A 134 28.09 18.35 -25.39
CA GLY A 134 27.17 19.37 -24.85
C GLY A 134 27.46 19.63 -23.37
N LYS A 135 28.14 20.75 -23.07
CA LYS A 135 28.81 21.09 -21.79
C LYS A 135 28.15 20.63 -20.47
N LYS A 136 28.99 20.08 -19.57
CA LYS A 136 28.76 19.97 -18.13
C LYS A 136 28.33 21.31 -17.49
N SER A 137 27.39 21.27 -16.55
CA SER A 137 27.09 22.31 -15.56
C SER A 137 27.36 21.83 -14.12
N VAL A 138 28.53 21.21 -13.90
CA VAL A 138 28.94 20.71 -12.57
C VAL A 138 29.45 21.87 -11.73
N ALA A 139 28.53 22.64 -11.12
CA ALA A 139 28.86 23.83 -10.31
C ALA A 139 27.81 24.20 -9.23
N ALA A 140 26.75 23.41 -9.02
CA ALA A 140 25.64 23.77 -8.12
C ALA A 140 25.07 22.60 -7.27
N GLU A 141 25.70 21.43 -7.29
CA GLU A 141 25.07 20.19 -6.77
C GLU A 141 25.46 19.86 -5.30
N GLU A 142 26.50 20.48 -4.76
CA GLU A 142 27.12 20.10 -3.48
C GLU A 142 26.43 20.67 -2.22
N THR A 143 25.56 21.68 -2.37
CA THR A 143 24.97 22.43 -1.24
C THR A 143 23.49 22.19 -0.99
N LEU A 144 22.82 21.30 -1.75
CA LEU A 144 21.45 20.90 -1.45
C LEU A 144 21.40 20.10 -0.13
N PRO A 145 20.49 20.43 0.81
CA PRO A 145 20.43 19.78 2.11
C PRO A 145 20.08 18.29 2.01
N MET A 146 20.49 17.52 3.02
CA MET A 146 20.18 16.09 3.10
C MET A 146 18.92 15.88 3.93
N ASP A 147 17.77 16.10 3.27
CA ASP A 147 16.43 15.95 3.84
C ASP A 147 15.43 15.37 2.82
N ILE A 148 14.20 15.11 3.28
CA ILE A 148 13.12 14.52 2.50
C ILE A 148 12.65 15.37 1.31
N GLY A 149 12.90 16.69 1.29
CA GLY A 149 12.48 17.57 0.18
C GLY A 149 13.12 17.21 -1.16
N ARG A 150 14.26 16.48 -1.15
CA ARG A 150 14.90 15.95 -2.36
C ARG A 150 14.26 14.65 -2.88
N LEU A 151 13.41 13.99 -2.10
CA LEU A 151 12.67 12.79 -2.53
C LEU A 151 11.40 13.22 -3.28
N ASN A 152 11.22 12.75 -4.52
CA ASN A 152 10.03 13.02 -5.32
C ASN A 152 8.90 12.05 -4.94
N LEU A 153 8.33 12.26 -3.75
CA LEU A 153 7.22 11.47 -3.22
C LEU A 153 5.90 11.98 -3.78
N LYS A 154 5.11 11.07 -4.37
CA LYS A 154 3.81 11.39 -4.97
C LYS A 154 2.74 10.39 -4.58
N VAL A 155 1.49 10.85 -4.62
CA VAL A 155 0.33 9.96 -4.66
C VAL A 155 0.26 9.31 -6.05
N GLY A 156 0.07 8.01 -6.07
CA GLY A 156 -0.24 7.24 -7.28
C GLY A 156 -1.48 6.37 -7.10
N LYS A 157 -2.11 5.99 -8.20
CA LYS A 157 -3.18 4.98 -8.23
C LYS A 157 -2.73 3.75 -9.01
N ILE A 158 -2.84 2.58 -8.42
CA ILE A 158 -2.63 1.31 -9.13
C ILE A 158 -3.83 1.10 -10.07
N VAL A 159 -3.64 1.28 -11.37
CA VAL A 159 -4.69 1.13 -12.40
C VAL A 159 -4.72 -0.26 -13.03
N LYS A 160 -3.66 -1.04 -12.85
CA LYS A 160 -3.61 -2.48 -13.16
C LYS A 160 -2.52 -3.13 -12.30
N ILE A 161 -2.70 -4.40 -11.95
CA ILE A 161 -1.67 -5.20 -11.27
C ILE A 161 -1.69 -6.64 -11.81
N GLU A 162 -0.50 -7.23 -12.00
CA GLU A 162 -0.30 -8.62 -12.41
C GLU A 162 0.79 -9.28 -11.55
N ARG A 163 0.79 -10.61 -11.39
CA ARG A 163 1.95 -11.32 -10.82
C ARG A 163 3.09 -11.37 -11.83
N HIS A 164 4.33 -11.18 -11.38
CA HIS A 164 5.50 -11.24 -12.25
C HIS A 164 5.73 -12.67 -12.76
N LYS A 165 5.70 -12.86 -14.09
CA LYS A 165 5.76 -14.18 -14.75
C LYS A 165 6.95 -15.04 -14.30
N ASP A 166 8.13 -14.42 -14.16
CA ASP A 166 9.37 -15.09 -13.76
C ASP A 166 9.73 -14.94 -12.26
N ALA A 167 8.78 -14.52 -11.39
CA ALA A 167 9.05 -14.31 -9.96
C ALA A 167 7.81 -14.31 -9.04
N ASP A 168 7.60 -15.43 -8.33
CA ASP A 168 6.46 -15.66 -7.41
C ASP A 168 6.30 -14.63 -6.27
N THR A 169 7.32 -13.82 -6.00
CA THR A 169 7.33 -12.83 -4.91
C THR A 169 7.12 -11.40 -5.39
N LEU A 170 7.00 -11.17 -6.70
CA LEU A 170 6.89 -9.83 -7.29
C LEU A 170 5.54 -9.62 -7.96
N TYR A 171 4.97 -8.43 -7.75
CA TYR A 171 3.90 -7.90 -8.59
C TYR A 171 4.50 -7.00 -9.67
N VAL A 172 3.70 -6.72 -10.71
CA VAL A 172 3.96 -5.72 -11.74
C VAL A 172 2.76 -4.79 -11.75
N GLU A 173 2.93 -3.59 -11.20
CA GLU A 173 1.89 -2.57 -11.19
C GLU A 173 2.00 -1.63 -12.40
N LYS A 174 0.85 -1.19 -12.89
CA LYS A 174 0.73 0.07 -13.63
C LYS A 174 0.17 1.13 -12.69
N VAL A 175 0.95 2.18 -12.47
CA VAL A 175 0.64 3.25 -11.51
C VAL A 175 0.47 4.58 -12.24
N ASP A 176 -0.74 5.13 -12.19
CA ASP A 176 -0.99 6.51 -12.58
C ASP A 176 -0.42 7.44 -11.51
N ILE A 177 0.43 8.39 -11.91
CA ILE A 177 1.06 9.42 -11.06
C ILE A 177 0.82 10.84 -11.60
N GLY A 178 -0.33 11.06 -12.26
CA GLY A 178 -0.67 12.31 -12.94
C GLY A 178 0.14 12.55 -14.22
N THR A 179 0.70 11.48 -14.79
CA THR A 179 1.43 11.47 -16.07
C THR A 179 0.50 11.11 -17.24
N LYS A 180 0.93 11.37 -18.48
CA LYS A 180 0.14 11.02 -19.68
C LYS A 180 -0.14 9.52 -19.79
N GLU A 181 0.77 8.70 -19.27
CA GLU A 181 0.67 7.23 -19.24
C GLU A 181 1.04 6.72 -17.85
N PRO A 182 0.44 5.61 -17.37
CA PRO A 182 0.83 4.95 -16.13
C PRO A 182 2.23 4.34 -16.19
N ILE A 183 3.07 4.69 -15.23
CA ILE A 183 4.43 4.13 -15.09
C ILE A 183 4.38 2.66 -14.64
N THR A 184 5.47 1.94 -14.87
CA THR A 184 5.66 0.55 -14.46
C THR A 184 6.35 0.49 -13.11
N VAL A 185 5.77 -0.23 -12.16
CA VAL A 185 6.38 -0.50 -10.85
C VAL A 185 6.43 -2.01 -10.63
N VAL A 186 7.40 -2.48 -9.84
CA VAL A 186 7.59 -3.90 -9.53
C VAL A 186 7.78 -4.05 -8.01
N SER A 187 6.69 -4.25 -7.27
CA SER A 187 6.73 -4.40 -5.81
C SER A 187 7.00 -5.83 -5.34
N GLY A 188 7.53 -5.97 -4.12
CA GLY A 188 7.79 -7.26 -3.45
C GLY A 188 6.61 -7.81 -2.62
N LEU A 189 5.38 -7.40 -2.91
CA LEU A 189 4.26 -7.46 -1.96
C LEU A 189 3.40 -8.74 -1.99
N VAL A 190 3.66 -9.69 -2.90
CA VAL A 190 2.82 -10.90 -3.13
C VAL A 190 2.61 -11.78 -1.88
N LYS A 191 3.51 -11.68 -0.88
CA LYS A 191 3.41 -12.41 0.40
C LYS A 191 2.79 -11.60 1.56
N GLN A 192 2.45 -10.33 1.31
CA GLN A 192 2.15 -9.33 2.35
C GLN A 192 0.81 -8.64 2.13
N VAL A 193 0.42 -8.39 0.87
CA VAL A 193 -0.86 -7.79 0.49
C VAL A 193 -1.46 -8.59 -0.67
N PRO A 194 -2.74 -9.00 -0.60
CA PRO A 194 -3.41 -9.69 -1.70
C PRO A 194 -3.64 -8.75 -2.89
N ILE A 195 -3.81 -9.30 -4.11
CA ILE A 195 -3.86 -8.51 -5.35
C ILE A 195 -5.15 -7.66 -5.42
N GLU A 196 -6.21 -8.18 -4.81
CA GLU A 196 -7.54 -7.61 -4.66
C GLU A 196 -7.52 -6.36 -3.74
N GLU A 197 -6.59 -6.28 -2.78
CA GLU A 197 -6.36 -5.09 -1.94
C GLU A 197 -5.33 -4.11 -2.52
N MET A 198 -4.82 -4.37 -3.72
CA MET A 198 -3.86 -3.53 -4.44
C MET A 198 -4.45 -2.90 -5.70
N GLU A 199 -5.37 -3.57 -6.40
CA GLU A 199 -6.04 -2.99 -7.57
C GLU A 199 -6.89 -1.77 -7.19
N ASN A 200 -6.86 -0.73 -8.05
CA ASN A 200 -7.50 0.57 -7.84
C ASN A 200 -7.07 1.37 -6.59
N ARG A 201 -6.14 0.87 -5.78
CA ARG A 201 -5.67 1.50 -4.53
C ARG A 201 -4.87 2.79 -4.78
N LEU A 202 -5.09 3.78 -3.93
CA LEU A 202 -4.19 4.93 -3.78
C LEU A 202 -3.00 4.54 -2.89
N VAL A 203 -1.81 4.87 -3.36
CA VAL A 203 -0.52 4.56 -2.73
C VAL A 203 0.38 5.79 -2.74
N VAL A 204 1.43 5.79 -1.91
CA VAL A 204 2.55 6.74 -2.07
C VAL A 204 3.70 6.06 -2.79
N VAL A 205 4.29 6.75 -3.78
CA VAL A 205 5.42 6.27 -4.59
C VAL A 205 6.56 7.27 -4.61
N LEU A 206 7.80 6.75 -4.61
CA LEU A 206 9.02 7.52 -4.79
C LEU A 206 9.47 7.47 -6.26
N CYS A 207 9.30 8.60 -6.96
CA CYS A 207 9.38 8.69 -8.43
C CYS A 207 10.73 9.17 -8.98
N ASN A 208 11.72 9.50 -8.15
CA ASN A 208 13.05 9.94 -8.60
C ASN A 208 14.21 9.03 -8.18
N LEU A 209 13.95 7.77 -7.80
CA LEU A 209 15.02 6.77 -7.82
C LEU A 209 15.47 6.49 -9.25
N LYS A 210 16.71 6.01 -9.42
CA LYS A 210 17.16 5.53 -10.73
C LYS A 210 16.39 4.25 -11.09
N PRO A 211 15.71 4.17 -12.25
CA PRO A 211 14.95 2.98 -12.64
C PRO A 211 15.79 1.71 -12.61
N ALA A 212 15.21 0.64 -12.04
CA ALA A 212 15.91 -0.59 -11.73
C ALA A 212 15.27 -1.78 -12.44
N LYS A 213 16.09 -2.68 -13.02
CA LYS A 213 15.59 -3.89 -13.65
C LYS A 213 15.43 -5.02 -12.62
N MET A 214 14.19 -5.43 -12.40
CA MET A 214 13.81 -6.53 -11.53
C MET A 214 13.30 -7.67 -12.42
N ARG A 215 14.06 -8.77 -12.47
CA ARG A 215 13.74 -10.01 -13.22
C ARG A 215 13.44 -9.85 -14.73
N GLY A 216 13.77 -8.69 -15.30
CA GLY A 216 13.64 -8.37 -16.73
C GLY A 216 12.86 -7.09 -16.96
N ILE A 217 11.86 -6.83 -16.12
CA ILE A 217 11.00 -5.64 -16.15
C ILE A 217 11.72 -4.48 -15.45
N THR A 218 11.55 -3.26 -15.97
CA THR A 218 12.06 -2.04 -15.33
C THR A 218 11.01 -1.49 -14.36
N SER A 219 11.35 -1.35 -13.08
CA SER A 219 10.59 -0.53 -12.13
C SER A 219 11.05 0.92 -12.24
N GLU A 220 10.11 1.83 -12.47
CA GLU A 220 10.34 3.26 -12.69
C GLU A 220 10.18 4.08 -11.40
N ALA A 221 9.48 3.52 -10.40
CA ALA A 221 9.33 4.05 -9.05
C ALA A 221 9.40 2.93 -8.00
N MET A 222 9.16 3.27 -6.74
CA MET A 222 9.07 2.36 -5.58
C MET A 222 7.82 2.71 -4.76
N VAL A 223 7.02 1.71 -4.34
CA VAL A 223 5.84 1.91 -3.48
C VAL A 223 6.29 1.99 -2.02
N MET A 224 5.94 3.09 -1.34
CA MET A 224 6.34 3.34 0.04
C MET A 224 5.50 2.53 1.02
N CYS A 225 6.16 1.79 1.92
CA CYS A 225 5.53 0.86 2.85
C CYS A 225 6.06 1.02 4.27
N ALA A 226 5.18 0.96 5.28
CA ALA A 226 5.58 0.72 6.66
C ALA A 226 6.02 -0.75 6.81
N SER A 227 7.12 -1.04 7.51
CA SER A 227 7.72 -2.38 7.53
C SER A 227 8.30 -2.79 8.89
N THR A 228 7.96 -4.00 9.32
CA THR A 228 8.64 -4.77 10.38
C THR A 228 9.36 -5.98 9.75
N PRO A 229 10.07 -6.83 10.53
CA PRO A 229 10.62 -8.08 10.00
C PRO A 229 9.54 -9.05 9.48
N ASP A 230 8.35 -9.01 10.08
CA ASP A 230 7.28 -10.00 9.85
C ASP A 230 6.15 -9.49 8.92
N LYS A 231 5.86 -8.18 8.96
CA LYS A 231 4.71 -7.56 8.27
C LYS A 231 5.12 -6.31 7.48
N VAL A 232 4.52 -6.13 6.31
CA VAL A 232 4.62 -4.92 5.48
C VAL A 232 3.22 -4.37 5.20
N GLU A 233 3.04 -3.06 5.30
CA GLU A 233 1.80 -2.36 4.95
C GLU A 233 2.09 -1.23 3.96
N VAL A 234 1.41 -1.24 2.80
CA VAL A 234 1.48 -0.12 1.84
C VAL A 234 0.86 1.13 2.44
N LEU A 235 1.63 2.22 2.46
CA LEU A 235 1.14 3.53 2.91
C LEU A 235 0.06 4.05 1.97
N PHE A 236 -1.02 4.56 2.55
CA PHE A 236 -2.10 5.21 1.82
C PHE A 236 -2.19 6.71 2.17
N PRO A 237 -2.46 7.59 1.19
CA PRO A 237 -2.72 9.00 1.41
C PRO A 237 -4.15 9.24 1.92
N SER A 238 -4.54 10.51 2.08
CA SER A 238 -5.94 10.87 2.31
C SER A 238 -6.84 10.38 1.17
N PRO A 239 -8.08 9.92 1.45
CA PRO A 239 -9.06 9.58 0.42
C PRO A 239 -9.42 10.73 -0.54
N ALA A 240 -9.11 11.98 -0.17
CA ALA A 240 -9.32 13.16 -1.01
C ALA A 240 -8.20 13.40 -2.05
N SER A 241 -7.05 12.75 -1.92
CA SER A 241 -5.87 12.96 -2.76
C SER A 241 -5.99 12.27 -4.12
N LYS A 242 -5.28 12.79 -5.12
CA LYS A 242 -5.38 12.42 -6.54
C LYS A 242 -4.05 11.91 -7.11
N PRO A 243 -4.07 11.10 -8.18
CA PRO A 243 -2.86 10.71 -8.89
C PRO A 243 -2.01 11.91 -9.28
N GLY A 244 -0.75 11.91 -8.84
CA GLY A 244 0.24 12.95 -9.12
C GLY A 244 0.36 14.06 -8.09
N ASP A 245 -0.53 14.11 -7.08
CA ASP A 245 -0.39 15.01 -5.94
C ASP A 245 0.98 14.81 -5.26
N LEU A 246 1.64 15.92 -4.92
CA LEU A 246 2.93 15.90 -4.24
C LEU A 246 2.72 15.59 -2.75
N VAL A 247 3.52 14.67 -2.21
CA VAL A 247 3.62 14.47 -0.76
C VAL A 247 4.67 15.43 -0.21
N THR A 248 4.30 16.25 0.77
CA THR A 248 5.19 17.25 1.38
C THR A 248 5.38 16.99 2.87
N VAL A 249 6.47 17.51 3.45
CA VAL A 249 6.63 17.54 4.90
C VAL A 249 6.89 19.00 5.33
N PRO A 250 6.07 19.59 6.21
CA PRO A 250 6.30 20.93 6.74
C PRO A 250 7.74 21.12 7.25
N GLY A 251 8.34 22.26 6.90
CA GLY A 251 9.74 22.57 7.21
C GLY A 251 10.79 21.97 6.25
N TYR A 252 10.41 21.01 5.39
CA TYR A 252 11.28 20.40 4.38
C TYR A 252 10.72 20.60 2.96
N PRO A 253 10.70 21.84 2.46
CA PRO A 253 10.20 22.12 1.11
C PRO A 253 11.10 21.49 0.04
N PRO A 254 10.57 21.20 -1.16
CA PRO A 254 11.40 20.81 -2.30
C PRO A 254 12.47 21.88 -2.63
N PRO A 255 13.60 21.50 -3.25
CA PRO A 255 14.57 22.46 -3.75
C PRO A 255 13.92 23.51 -4.68
N PRO A 256 14.51 24.72 -4.83
CA PRO A 256 13.90 25.80 -5.63
C PRO A 256 13.61 25.45 -7.10
N ASN A 257 14.29 24.43 -7.65
CA ASN A 257 14.09 23.94 -9.01
C ASN A 257 13.21 22.65 -9.06
N GLY A 258 12.53 22.32 -7.96
CA GLY A 258 11.87 21.03 -7.73
C GLY A 258 12.83 19.92 -7.30
N PRO A 259 12.32 18.71 -6.98
CA PRO A 259 13.14 17.53 -6.74
C PRO A 259 13.97 17.16 -7.97
N GLU A 260 15.18 16.62 -7.76
CA GLU A 260 16.02 16.08 -8.83
C GLU A 260 15.24 15.04 -9.67
N PRO A 261 15.25 15.10 -11.02
CA PRO A 261 14.49 14.15 -11.86
C PRO A 261 14.91 12.69 -11.64
N VAL A 262 16.20 12.46 -11.39
CA VAL A 262 16.75 11.16 -10.97
C VAL A 262 17.86 11.41 -9.95
N LEU A 263 17.68 10.89 -8.74
CA LEU A 263 18.67 10.93 -7.66
C LEU A 263 19.94 10.17 -8.06
N ASN A 264 21.10 10.80 -7.84
CA ASN A 264 22.40 10.20 -8.10
C ASN A 264 22.67 9.03 -7.11
N PRO A 265 22.75 7.75 -7.55
CA PRO A 265 22.87 6.61 -6.64
C PRO A 265 24.19 6.60 -5.85
N LYS A 266 25.22 7.33 -6.29
CA LYS A 266 26.46 7.48 -5.52
C LYS A 266 26.29 8.31 -4.25
N ARG A 267 25.26 9.17 -4.17
CA ARG A 267 24.96 10.03 -3.02
C ARG A 267 24.12 9.33 -1.95
N LYS A 268 23.58 8.12 -2.21
CA LYS A 268 22.78 7.30 -1.29
C LYS A 268 21.72 8.07 -0.50
N VAL A 269 21.00 8.97 -1.18
CA VAL A 269 20.13 9.97 -0.53
C VAL A 269 18.99 9.29 0.22
N PHE A 270 18.31 8.34 -0.44
CA PHE A 270 17.21 7.60 0.17
C PHE A 270 17.70 6.70 1.31
N GLU A 271 18.82 6.00 1.12
CA GLU A 271 19.38 5.09 2.13
C GLU A 271 19.90 5.80 3.38
N THR A 272 20.27 7.08 3.26
CA THR A 272 20.67 7.91 4.41
C THR A 272 19.48 8.51 5.14
N LEU A 273 18.35 8.74 4.44
CA LEU A 273 17.12 9.30 5.02
C LEU A 273 16.17 8.23 5.57
N SER A 274 16.14 7.03 4.99
CA SER A 274 15.23 5.93 5.37
C SER A 274 15.22 5.57 6.87
N PRO A 275 16.33 5.64 7.63
CA PRO A 275 16.30 5.45 9.09
C PRO A 275 15.46 6.50 9.85
N GLU A 276 15.23 7.67 9.26
CA GLU A 276 14.43 8.77 9.83
C GLU A 276 13.00 8.83 9.27
N LEU A 277 12.66 7.99 8.27
CA LEU A 277 11.31 7.81 7.75
C LEU A 277 10.59 6.75 8.61
N VAL A 278 9.70 7.19 9.49
CA VAL A 278 9.01 6.30 10.46
C VAL A 278 7.54 6.65 10.58
N THR A 279 6.69 5.67 10.87
CA THR A 279 5.33 5.95 11.32
C THR A 279 5.32 6.38 12.79
N ASP A 280 4.40 7.28 13.16
CA ASP A 280 4.22 7.69 14.55
C ASP A 280 3.29 6.75 15.34
N SER A 281 2.95 7.12 16.58
CA SER A 281 2.05 6.38 17.47
C SER A 281 0.59 6.32 17.00
N GLU A 282 0.20 7.17 16.05
CA GLU A 282 -1.12 7.17 15.39
C GLU A 282 -1.04 6.60 13.96
N CYS A 283 0.06 5.93 13.63
CA CYS A 283 0.33 5.29 12.33
C CYS A 283 0.49 6.27 11.14
N PHE A 284 0.60 7.58 11.36
CA PHE A 284 0.90 8.52 10.27
C PHE A 284 2.36 8.43 9.87
N ALA A 285 2.65 8.55 8.57
CA ALA A 285 4.01 8.60 8.07
C ALA A 285 4.68 9.93 8.46
N THR A 286 5.91 9.86 8.97
CA THR A 286 6.67 11.03 9.41
C THR A 286 8.11 11.04 8.89
N PHE A 287 8.73 12.22 8.90
CA PHE A 287 10.16 12.41 8.80
C PHE A 287 10.60 13.31 9.94
N ARG A 288 11.54 12.84 10.78
CA ARG A 288 11.97 13.55 12.01
C ARG A 288 10.80 13.96 12.92
N GLY A 289 9.74 13.15 12.97
CA GLY A 289 8.52 13.41 13.75
C GLY A 289 7.50 14.37 13.11
N VAL A 290 7.80 14.97 11.95
CA VAL A 290 6.84 15.80 11.21
C VAL A 290 6.06 14.94 10.21
N ARG A 291 4.73 15.02 10.22
CA ARG A 291 3.83 14.21 9.37
C ARG A 291 3.97 14.54 7.88
N TRP A 292 3.77 13.53 7.05
CA TRP A 292 3.67 13.65 5.60
C TRP A 292 2.26 14.13 5.22
N GLU A 293 2.19 15.29 4.57
CA GLU A 293 0.97 15.95 4.12
C GLU A 293 0.70 15.72 2.63
N VAL A 294 -0.59 15.69 2.30
CA VAL A 294 -1.13 15.60 0.94
C VAL A 294 -2.40 16.47 0.85
N PRO A 295 -2.86 16.85 -0.35
CA PRO A 295 -4.14 17.53 -0.50
C PRO A 295 -5.28 16.76 0.19
N GLY A 296 -5.87 17.40 1.20
CA GLY A 296 -6.95 16.84 2.01
C GLY A 296 -6.54 15.91 3.15
N GLY A 297 -5.27 15.86 3.59
CA GLY A 297 -4.91 15.19 4.84
C GLY A 297 -3.45 14.71 4.94
N TYR A 298 -3.26 13.57 5.60
CA TYR A 298 -1.95 12.98 5.89
C TYR A 298 -1.80 11.57 5.30
N VAL A 299 -0.56 11.13 5.09
CA VAL A 299 -0.22 9.75 4.71
C VAL A 299 -0.11 8.87 5.96
N ARG A 300 -0.58 7.62 5.89
CA ARG A 300 -0.57 6.68 7.03
C ARG A 300 -0.44 5.21 6.62
N SER A 301 -0.05 4.38 7.58
CA SER A 301 -0.22 2.92 7.54
C SER A 301 -1.61 2.51 8.07
N ALA A 302 -1.91 1.21 8.06
CA ALA A 302 -3.19 0.69 8.55
C ALA A 302 -3.14 0.37 10.05
N THR A 303 -2.10 -0.35 10.48
CA THR A 303 -1.88 -0.76 11.88
C THR A 303 -0.40 -0.72 12.33
N LEU A 304 0.55 -0.54 11.40
CA LEU A 304 1.97 -0.46 11.74
C LEU A 304 2.39 0.95 12.19
N CYS A 305 2.26 1.21 13.49
CA CYS A 305 2.66 2.45 14.17
C CYS A 305 4.08 2.31 14.76
N GLY A 306 4.89 3.37 14.74
CA GLY A 306 6.26 3.35 15.31
C GLY A 306 7.31 2.57 14.51
N VAL A 307 7.14 2.35 13.20
CA VAL A 307 8.01 1.48 12.39
C VAL A 307 8.64 2.20 11.19
N ASN A 308 9.77 1.67 10.69
CA ASN A 308 10.47 2.24 9.53
C ASN A 308 9.68 2.10 8.22
N ILE A 309 9.70 3.19 7.46
CA ILE A 309 9.17 3.29 6.10
C ILE A 309 10.28 2.98 5.09
N LYS A 310 9.96 2.19 4.08
CA LYS A 310 10.87 1.73 3.01
C LYS A 310 10.18 1.73 1.65
#